data_AF-A0AAQ4D8P7-F1
#
_entry.id   AF-A0AAQ4D8P7-F1
#
_cell.length_a   1.000
_cell.length_b   1.000
_cell.length_c   1.000
_cell.angle_alpha   90.00
_cell.angle_beta   90.00
_cell.angle_gamma   90.00
#
_symmetry.space_group_name_H-M   'P 1'
#
loop_
_entity.id
_entity.type
_entity.pdbx_description
1 polymer ?
#
loop_
_entity_poly.entity_id
_entity_poly.type
_entity_poly.pdbx_seq_one_letter_code
_entity_poly.pdbx_strand_id
1 'polypeptide(L)'
;MDEGVTVEEGSSQVEYCYHNDRIRAAESTSRCLEHAARPLDVWELNGTLLEYVKPLVRTDLEFWVDLREEDVRNLSGVIAFDTRNIDWNTSCVTVWFGRDVPWFFKRNCSDFFPIVCEDTVKKQ
;
A
#
# COMPACT_ATOMS: atom_id res chain seq x y z
N MET A 1 -14.84 -11.71 -16.88
CA MET A 1 -14.48 -10.65 -17.85
C MET A 1 -13.91 -9.56 -16.98
N ASP A 2 -12.59 -9.58 -16.82
CA ASP A 2 -11.86 -8.59 -16.03
C ASP A 2 -11.69 -7.34 -16.87
N GLU A 3 -12.30 -6.24 -16.46
CA GLU A 3 -12.10 -4.93 -17.08
C GLU A 3 -10.83 -4.32 -16.50
N GLY A 4 -9.70 -4.64 -17.13
CA GLY A 4 -8.47 -3.88 -16.96
C GLY A 4 -8.63 -2.52 -17.62
N VAL A 5 -8.56 -1.45 -16.83
CA VAL A 5 -8.51 -0.08 -17.35
C VAL A 5 -7.05 0.24 -17.67
N THR A 6 -6.71 0.33 -18.95
CA THR A 6 -5.43 0.83 -19.44
C THR A 6 -5.51 2.34 -19.60
N VAL A 7 -4.64 3.08 -18.91
CA VAL A 7 -4.47 4.53 -19.08
C VAL A 7 -3.18 4.78 -19.85
N GLU A 8 -3.27 5.43 -21.03
CA GLU A 8 -2.12 5.72 -21.89
C GLU A 8 -1.58 7.16 -21.75
N GLU A 9 -0.25 7.19 -21.68
CA GLU A 9 0.75 8.15 -22.16
C GLU A 9 0.76 9.61 -21.68
N GLY A 10 1.79 9.94 -20.90
CA GLY A 10 2.25 11.32 -20.77
C GLY A 10 3.01 11.68 -19.50
N SER A 11 3.71 10.76 -18.84
CA SER A 11 4.59 11.06 -17.70
C SER A 11 5.36 9.80 -17.34
N SER A 12 6.61 9.92 -16.88
CA SER A 12 7.52 8.81 -16.53
C SER A 12 7.08 8.04 -15.26
N GLN A 13 5.85 7.56 -15.21
CA GLN A 13 5.13 7.30 -13.96
C GLN A 13 5.00 5.81 -13.64
N VAL A 14 5.50 5.46 -12.46
CA VAL A 14 5.27 4.22 -11.72
C VAL A 14 3.79 3.81 -11.83
N GLU A 15 3.52 2.64 -12.40
CA GLU A 15 2.17 2.14 -12.63
C GLU A 15 1.75 1.30 -11.41
N TYR A 16 0.90 1.86 -10.56
CA TYR A 16 0.36 1.11 -9.42
C TYR A 16 -0.89 0.34 -9.85
N CYS A 17 -1.03 -0.88 -9.36
CA CYS A 17 -2.25 -1.67 -9.48
C CYS A 17 -2.73 -2.07 -8.09
N TYR A 18 -4.03 -2.21 -7.89
CA TYR A 18 -4.57 -2.72 -6.62
C TYR A 18 -5.42 -3.95 -6.86
N HIS A 19 -5.31 -4.91 -5.94
CA HIS A 19 -6.08 -6.15 -5.99
C HIS A 19 -7.19 -6.08 -4.93
N ASN A 20 -8.43 -6.28 -5.38
CA ASN A 20 -9.61 -6.30 -4.51
C ASN A 20 -9.66 -7.53 -3.59
N ASP A 21 -8.94 -8.59 -3.94
CA ASP A 21 -8.87 -9.81 -3.15
C ASP A 21 -8.27 -9.52 -1.78
N ARG A 22 -9.01 -9.89 -0.73
CA ARG A 22 -8.55 -9.72 0.64
C ARG A 22 -7.64 -10.87 1.03
N ILE A 23 -6.39 -10.55 1.32
CA ILE A 23 -5.33 -11.50 1.66
C ILE A 23 -4.75 -11.19 3.04
N ARG A 24 -4.01 -12.13 3.61
CA ARG A 24 -3.20 -11.89 4.81
C ARG A 24 -1.94 -11.14 4.44
N ALA A 25 -1.35 -10.45 5.42
CA ALA A 25 -0.13 -9.67 5.19
C ALA A 25 1.05 -10.52 4.68
N ALA A 26 1.16 -11.78 5.13
CA ALA A 26 2.21 -12.70 4.67
C ALA A 26 2.07 -13.13 3.19
N GLU A 27 0.89 -12.97 2.61
CA GLU A 27 0.59 -13.37 1.23
C GLU A 27 0.82 -12.22 0.24
N SER A 28 0.99 -10.99 0.76
CA SER A 28 1.16 -9.74 0.02
C SER A 28 2.24 -9.80 -1.06
N THR A 29 3.45 -10.22 -0.69
CA THR A 29 4.60 -10.26 -1.60
C THR A 29 4.35 -11.25 -2.74
N SER A 30 3.92 -12.47 -2.43
CA SER A 30 3.63 -13.48 -3.45
C SER A 30 2.54 -13.00 -4.41
N ARG A 31 1.49 -12.35 -3.88
CA ARG A 31 0.39 -11.83 -4.71
C ARG A 31 0.87 -10.77 -5.69
N CYS A 32 1.67 -9.80 -5.26
CA CYS A 32 2.17 -8.78 -6.19
C CYS A 32 3.15 -9.37 -7.22
N LEU A 33 3.97 -10.34 -6.82
CA LEU A 33 4.94 -10.98 -7.71
C LEU A 33 4.29 -11.80 -8.84
N GLU A 34 3.10 -12.37 -8.62
CA GLU A 34 2.30 -13.02 -9.68
C GLU A 34 2.01 -12.08 -10.86
N HIS A 35 2.07 -10.77 -10.64
CA HIS A 35 1.82 -9.71 -11.62
C HIS A 35 3.08 -8.89 -11.95
N ALA A 36 4.28 -9.42 -11.71
CA ALA A 36 5.55 -8.71 -11.91
C ALA A 36 5.67 -7.37 -11.13
N ALA A 37 4.91 -7.26 -10.03
CA ALA A 37 4.87 -6.11 -9.15
C ALA A 37 5.44 -6.46 -7.76
N ARG A 38 5.60 -5.45 -6.91
CA ARG A 38 5.93 -5.62 -5.49
C ARG A 38 4.88 -4.94 -4.61
N PRO A 39 4.71 -5.33 -3.34
CA PRO A 39 3.88 -4.57 -2.41
C PRO A 39 4.29 -3.10 -2.37
N LEU A 40 3.32 -2.21 -2.22
CA LEU A 40 3.56 -0.77 -2.17
C LEU A 40 4.55 -0.42 -1.04
N ASP A 41 5.74 0.06 -1.42
CA ASP A 41 6.71 0.63 -0.48
C ASP A 41 6.32 2.08 -0.17
N VAL A 42 5.73 2.29 1.00
CA VAL A 42 5.26 3.62 1.42
C VAL A 42 6.42 4.59 1.63
N TRP A 43 7.60 4.08 1.98
CA TRP A 43 8.76 4.92 2.25
C TRP A 43 9.24 5.63 0.98
N GLU A 44 9.21 4.93 -0.17
CA GLU A 44 9.57 5.52 -1.46
C GLU A 44 8.62 6.66 -1.88
N LEU A 45 7.37 6.65 -1.39
CA LEU A 45 6.34 7.65 -1.71
C LEU A 45 6.02 8.57 -0.54
N ASN A 46 6.93 8.67 0.43
CA ASN A 46 6.72 9.47 1.60
C ASN A 46 6.48 10.94 1.22
N GLY A 47 5.29 11.46 1.51
CA GLY A 47 4.87 12.82 1.16
C GLY A 47 4.11 12.96 -0.17
N THR A 48 4.16 11.96 -1.06
CA THR A 48 3.45 11.97 -2.36
C THR A 48 2.44 10.82 -2.51
N LEU A 49 2.34 9.95 -1.50
CA LEU A 49 1.51 8.76 -1.50
C LEU A 49 0.05 8.98 -1.97
N LEU A 50 -0.59 10.07 -1.52
CA LEU A 50 -1.96 10.39 -1.96
C LEU A 50 -2.04 10.80 -3.42
N GLU A 51 -1.03 11.48 -3.96
CA GLU A 51 -1.05 11.97 -5.34
C GLU A 51 -1.00 10.81 -6.32
N TYR A 52 -0.20 9.79 -6.00
CA TYR A 52 0.03 8.65 -6.88
C TYR A 52 -0.98 7.50 -6.69
N VAL A 53 -1.36 7.19 -5.45
CA VAL A 53 -2.11 5.95 -5.17
C VAL A 53 -3.61 6.21 -4.99
N LYS A 54 -4.01 7.34 -4.40
CA LYS A 54 -5.43 7.65 -4.15
C LYS A 54 -6.32 7.61 -5.40
N PRO A 55 -5.89 8.10 -6.59
CA PRO A 55 -6.72 8.06 -7.79
C PRO A 55 -7.04 6.64 -8.26
N LEU A 56 -6.25 5.66 -7.83
CA LEU A 56 -6.29 4.29 -8.32
C LEU A 56 -7.10 3.37 -7.40
N VAL A 57 -7.26 3.73 -6.13
CA VAL A 57 -7.82 2.84 -5.10
C VAL A 57 -9.20 3.28 -4.63
N ARG A 58 -9.96 2.32 -4.08
CA ARG A 58 -11.20 2.60 -3.35
C ARG A 58 -10.90 3.27 -2.01
N THR A 59 -11.26 4.55 -1.89
CA THR A 59 -11.00 5.37 -0.69
C THR A 59 -11.84 5.00 0.53
N ASP A 60 -12.76 4.04 0.43
CA ASP A 60 -13.50 3.47 1.56
C ASP A 60 -12.85 2.21 2.16
N LEU A 61 -11.69 1.79 1.62
CA LEU A 61 -10.97 0.58 2.04
C LEU A 61 -9.61 0.90 2.66
N GLU A 62 -9.16 0.01 3.55
CA GLU A 62 -7.79 -0.08 4.03
C GLU A 62 -7.01 -1.10 3.21
N PHE A 63 -5.72 -0.84 2.97
CA PHE A 63 -4.86 -1.69 2.14
C PHE A 63 -3.61 -2.10 2.88
N TRP A 64 -3.15 -3.33 2.67
CA TRP A 64 -1.81 -3.74 3.07
C TRP A 64 -0.76 -2.92 2.31
N VAL A 65 0.34 -2.63 3.02
CA VAL A 65 1.51 -1.93 2.50
C VAL A 65 2.78 -2.57 3.05
N ASP A 66 3.88 -2.44 2.32
CA ASP A 66 5.19 -2.81 2.85
C ASP A 66 5.75 -1.65 3.67
N LEU A 67 6.04 -1.93 4.94
CA LEU A 67 6.53 -0.94 5.87
C LEU A 67 7.33 -1.61 6.96
N ARG A 68 8.56 -1.14 7.18
CA ARG A 68 9.41 -1.61 8.27
C ARG A 68 9.11 -0.83 9.54
N GLU A 69 9.31 -1.48 10.68
CA GLU A 69 9.15 -0.87 12.01
C GLU A 69 9.87 0.49 12.12
N GLU A 70 11.10 0.55 11.62
CA GLU A 70 11.96 1.73 11.67
C GLU A 70 11.45 2.93 10.85
N ASP A 71 10.68 2.67 9.80
CA ASP A 71 10.22 3.69 8.84
C ASP A 71 8.92 4.37 9.31
N VAL A 72 8.09 3.65 10.08
CA VAL A 72 6.74 4.10 10.51
C VAL A 72 6.77 5.49 11.15
N ARG A 73 7.80 5.77 11.95
CA ARG A 73 7.90 7.03 12.72
C ARG A 73 8.18 8.25 11.85
N ASN A 74 8.68 8.05 10.64
CA ASN A 74 9.12 9.10 9.72
C ASN A 74 8.15 9.28 8.54
N LEU A 75 7.02 8.57 8.54
CA LEU A 75 6.01 8.70 7.50
C LEU A 75 5.26 10.02 7.57
N SER A 76 4.97 10.58 6.40
CA SER A 76 4.08 11.72 6.20
C SER A 76 2.65 11.21 6.18
N GLY A 77 1.90 11.55 7.23
CA GLY A 77 0.50 11.14 7.37
C GLY A 77 0.10 11.05 8.84
N VAL A 78 -1.04 10.41 9.09
CA VAL A 78 -1.53 10.18 10.45
C VAL A 78 -1.20 8.75 10.85
N ILE A 79 -0.33 8.60 11.86
CA ILE A 79 -0.08 7.30 12.50
C ILE A 79 -1.13 7.09 13.60
N ALA A 80 -2.14 6.26 13.33
CA ALA A 80 -3.27 6.05 14.22
C ALA A 80 -3.02 4.92 15.25
N PHE A 81 -1.80 4.85 15.79
CA PHE A 81 -1.39 3.86 16.78
C PHE A 81 -0.08 4.30 17.48
N ASP A 82 0.20 3.78 18.69
CA ASP A 82 1.44 4.09 19.41
C ASP A 82 2.62 3.28 18.84
N THR A 83 3.61 3.96 18.27
CA THR A 83 4.80 3.37 17.64
C THR A 83 5.89 2.92 18.61
N ARG A 84 5.72 3.17 19.91
CA ARG A 84 6.74 2.84 20.94
C ARG A 84 6.55 1.47 21.58
N ASN A 85 5.36 0.88 21.46
CA ASN A 85 5.01 -0.36 22.14
C ASN A 85 4.17 -1.26 21.23
N ILE A 86 4.78 -1.76 20.16
CA ILE A 86 4.16 -2.64 19.18
C ILE A 86 4.89 -3.97 19.17
N ASP A 87 4.14 -5.06 19.25
CA ASP A 87 4.65 -6.39 18.92
C ASP A 87 4.54 -6.60 17.40
N TRP A 88 5.65 -6.35 16.71
CA TRP A 88 5.76 -6.47 15.25
C TRP A 88 5.75 -7.91 14.74
N ASN A 89 5.83 -8.91 15.62
CA ASN A 89 5.69 -10.31 15.20
C ASN A 89 4.25 -10.64 14.78
N THR A 90 3.27 -9.90 15.33
CA THR A 90 1.84 -10.13 15.09
C THR A 90 1.14 -8.90 14.51
N SER A 91 1.82 -7.76 14.48
CA SER A 91 1.27 -6.48 14.02
C SER A 91 1.82 -6.09 12.66
N CYS A 92 0.93 -5.83 11.73
CA CYS A 92 1.21 -5.33 10.40
C CYS A 92 0.51 -3.98 10.20
N VAL A 93 0.86 -3.25 9.14
CA VAL A 93 0.31 -1.91 8.88
C VAL A 93 -0.56 -1.90 7.65
N THR A 94 -1.74 -1.30 7.78
CA THR A 94 -2.57 -0.89 6.64
C THR A 94 -2.54 0.61 6.46
N VAL A 95 -2.81 1.05 5.23
CA VAL A 95 -3.04 2.45 4.90
C VAL A 95 -4.48 2.67 4.43
N TRP A 96 -5.08 3.76 4.87
CA TRP A 96 -6.31 4.31 4.35
C TRP A 96 -6.03 5.65 3.67
N PHE A 97 -6.45 5.79 2.42
CA PHE A 97 -6.23 7.00 1.62
C PHE A 97 -7.36 8.00 1.86
N GLY A 98 -7.31 8.66 3.02
CA GLY A 98 -8.26 9.67 3.42
C GLY A 98 -8.33 10.89 2.49
N ARG A 99 -9.15 11.89 2.86
CA ARG A 99 -9.36 13.06 2.00
C ARG A 99 -8.08 13.87 1.79
N ASP A 100 -7.37 14.18 2.87
CA ASP A 100 -6.29 15.17 2.85
C ASP A 100 -4.91 14.60 3.22
N VAL A 101 -4.87 13.52 4.02
CA VAL A 101 -3.64 12.84 4.44
C VAL A 101 -3.88 11.32 4.50
N PRO A 102 -2.86 10.48 4.26
CA PRO A 102 -2.98 9.03 4.45
C PRO A 102 -2.99 8.71 5.94
N TRP A 103 -3.76 7.70 6.33
CA TRP A 103 -3.85 7.21 7.71
C TRP A 103 -3.31 5.79 7.79
N PHE A 104 -2.42 5.57 8.73
CA PHE A 104 -1.79 4.28 8.94
C PHE A 104 -2.34 3.65 10.20
N PHE A 105 -2.72 2.38 10.10
CA PHE A 105 -3.29 1.64 11.21
C PHE A 105 -2.50 0.38 11.51
N LYS A 106 -2.40 0.08 12.80
CA LYS A 106 -1.96 -1.24 13.26
C LYS A 106 -3.09 -2.24 13.06
N ARG A 107 -2.80 -3.36 12.41
CA ARG A 107 -3.69 -4.51 12.22
C ARG A 107 -2.99 -5.80 12.61
N ASN A 108 -3.76 -6.86 12.87
CA ASN A 108 -3.14 -8.17 13.08
C ASN A 108 -2.70 -8.68 11.69
N CYS A 109 -1.47 -9.19 11.58
CA CYS A 109 -0.97 -9.72 10.30
C CYS A 109 -1.82 -10.87 9.73
N SER A 110 -2.62 -11.52 10.57
CA SER A 110 -3.56 -12.57 10.18
C SER A 110 -4.90 -12.04 9.66
N ASP A 111 -5.19 -10.74 9.77
CA ASP A 111 -6.40 -10.13 9.23
C ASP A 111 -6.37 -10.14 7.68
N PHE A 112 -7.52 -9.83 7.07
CA PHE A 112 -7.68 -9.87 5.62
C PHE A 112 -8.01 -8.49 5.06
N PHE A 113 -7.10 -7.95 4.25
CA PHE A 113 -7.24 -6.66 3.58
C PHE A 113 -6.83 -6.77 2.11
N PRO A 114 -7.37 -5.91 1.23
CA PRO A 114 -6.85 -5.76 -0.12
C PRO A 114 -5.40 -5.23 -0.09
N ILE A 115 -4.73 -5.27 -1.22
CA ILE A 115 -3.33 -4.82 -1.35
C ILE A 115 -3.15 -3.87 -2.54
N VAL A 116 -2.26 -2.90 -2.37
CA VAL A 116 -1.72 -2.11 -3.49
C VAL A 116 -0.35 -2.66 -3.85
N CYS A 117 -0.15 -2.93 -5.13
CA CYS A 117 1.11 -3.35 -5.71
C CYS A 117 1.65 -2.23 -6.62
N GLU A 118 2.98 -2.09 -6.63
CA GLU A 118 3.73 -1.18 -7.48
C GLU A 118 4.37 -2.00 -8.61
N ASP A 119 4.08 -1.67 -9.87
CA ASP A 119 4.74 -2.27 -11.02
C ASP A 119 6.21 -1.82 -11.06
N THR A 120 7.11 -2.81 -11.10
CA THR A 120 8.56 -2.60 -11.10
C THR A 120 9.13 -2.47 -12.51
N VAL A 121 8.36 -2.81 -13.56
CA VAL A 121 8.80 -2.90 -14.95
C VAL A 121 8.85 -1.53 -15.65
N LYS A 122 8.02 -0.57 -15.24
CA LYS A 122 7.98 0.80 -15.81
C LYS A 122 8.97 1.79 -15.17
N LYS A 123 9.93 1.34 -14.36
CA LYS A 123 11.00 2.19 -13.78
C LYS A 123 12.13 2.56 -14.75
N GLN A 124 11.98 2.35 -16.07
CA GLN A 124 13.01 2.68 -17.08
C GLN A 124 12.72 3.99 -17.81
#